data_AF-A0A961WL99-F1
#
_entry.id   AF-A0A961WL99-F1
#
_cell.length_a   1.000
_cell.length_b   1.000
_cell.length_c   1.000
_cell.angle_alpha   90.00
_cell.angle_beta   90.00
_cell.angle_gamma   90.00
#
_symmetry.space_group_name_H-M   'P 1'
#
loop_
_entity.id
_entity.type
_entity.pdbx_description
1 polymer ?
#
loop_
_entity_poly.entity_id
_entity_poly.type
_entity_poly.pdbx_seq_one_letter_code
_entity_poly.pdbx_strand_id
1 'polypeptide(L)'
;MRYTSVPKGERYSPLYFLSSLGAGGLSVSFFMYLMWMTPHKGQPIPSYSTLVPAFVDGTPAMQALIALSTLAIAYFAVTHLRALAWNITQYKAWKRTPAYAAFIKTNAESQLMAIPLTLAMTVNALFILGAVFVPGLWEIAEYLFPAAIAAFAVIGWFAFRIFLDFFG
;
A
#
# COMPACT_ATOMS: atom_id res chain seq x y z
N MET A 1 -17.36 -11.86 1.66
CA MET A 1 -17.42 -10.65 2.51
C MET A 1 -18.71 -9.90 2.22
N ARG A 2 -19.74 -10.06 3.06
CA ARG A 2 -21.02 -9.34 2.91
C ARG A 2 -20.86 -7.93 3.44
N TYR A 3 -20.97 -6.94 2.56
CA TYR A 3 -21.11 -5.54 2.90
C TYR A 3 -22.60 -5.26 3.20
N THR A 4 -23.10 -5.71 4.36
CA THR A 4 -24.45 -5.36 4.83
C THR A 4 -24.36 -4.58 6.14
N SER A 5 -25.06 -3.46 6.16
CA SER A 5 -25.08 -2.35 7.09
C SER A 5 -25.55 -2.72 8.52
N VAL A 6 -24.59 -2.93 9.42
CA VAL A 6 -24.79 -2.85 10.89
C VAL A 6 -24.29 -1.46 11.32
N PRO A 7 -24.79 -0.80 12.40
CA PRO A 7 -24.26 0.48 12.85
C PRO A 7 -22.75 0.33 13.19
N LYS A 8 -21.88 0.75 12.26
CA LYS A 8 -20.45 0.37 12.22
C LYS A 8 -19.57 1.06 13.28
N GLY A 9 -20.15 1.89 14.13
CA GLY A 9 -19.41 2.73 15.07
C GLY A 9 -18.99 2.06 16.39
N GLU A 10 -19.53 0.89 16.74
CA GLU A 10 -19.20 0.24 18.04
C GLU A 10 -18.37 -1.04 17.90
N ARG A 11 -18.39 -1.69 16.72
CA ARG A 11 -17.66 -2.96 16.46
C ARG A 11 -16.54 -2.82 15.43
N TYR A 12 -15.94 -1.64 15.31
CA TYR A 12 -14.79 -1.43 14.43
C TYR A 12 -13.49 -1.85 15.14
N SER A 13 -12.55 -2.43 14.40
CA SER A 13 -11.18 -2.68 14.87
C SER A 13 -10.17 -2.03 13.91
N PRO A 14 -9.16 -1.31 14.43
CA PRO A 14 -8.11 -0.74 13.60
C PRO A 14 -7.27 -1.80 12.88
N LEU A 15 -7.29 -3.06 13.33
CA LEU A 15 -6.62 -4.17 12.64
C LEU A 15 -7.19 -4.43 11.23
N TYR A 16 -8.37 -3.92 10.89
CA TYR A 16 -8.87 -3.98 9.51
C TYR A 16 -7.98 -3.24 8.51
N PHE A 17 -7.14 -2.29 8.95
CA PHE A 17 -6.09 -1.70 8.10
C PHE A 17 -5.09 -2.74 7.60
N LEU A 18 -4.88 -3.84 8.33
CA LEU A 18 -3.97 -4.91 7.92
C LEU A 18 -4.45 -5.67 6.68
N SER A 19 -5.77 -5.69 6.43
CA SER A 19 -6.30 -6.27 5.17
C SER A 19 -5.89 -5.45 3.95
N SER A 20 -5.86 -4.11 4.08
CA SER A 20 -5.36 -3.21 3.06
C SER A 20 -3.85 -3.35 2.92
N LEU A 21 -3.11 -3.39 4.04
CA LEU A 21 -1.67 -3.63 4.03
C LEU A 21 -1.30 -4.93 3.33
N GLY A 22 -1.97 -6.03 3.65
CA GLY A 22 -1.71 -7.33 3.04
C GLY A 22 -1.91 -7.31 1.52
N ALA A 23 -2.97 -6.65 1.04
CA ALA A 23 -3.16 -6.45 -0.40
C ALA A 23 -2.01 -5.61 -1.01
N GLY A 24 -1.58 -4.55 -0.35
CA GLY A 24 -0.43 -3.75 -0.79
C GLY A 24 0.86 -4.59 -0.86
N GLY A 25 1.12 -5.39 0.17
CA GLY A 25 2.26 -6.31 0.22
C GLY A 25 2.23 -7.36 -0.88
N LEU A 26 1.06 -7.92 -1.22
CA LEU A 26 0.94 -8.84 -2.35
C LEU A 26 1.25 -8.16 -3.69
N SER A 27 0.83 -6.91 -3.88
CA SER A 27 1.22 -6.11 -5.05
C SER A 27 2.76 -6.01 -5.15
N VAL A 28 3.45 -5.74 -4.03
CA VAL A 28 4.92 -5.74 -3.96
C VAL A 28 5.49 -7.12 -4.29
N SER A 29 4.93 -8.22 -3.78
CA SER A 29 5.43 -9.56 -4.08
C SER A 29 5.44 -9.89 -5.57
N PHE A 30 4.38 -9.54 -6.31
CA PHE A 30 4.35 -9.72 -7.77
C PHE A 30 5.31 -8.79 -8.50
N PHE A 31 5.52 -7.59 -7.98
CA PHE A 31 6.57 -6.71 -8.48
C PHE A 31 7.97 -7.30 -8.27
N MET A 32 8.23 -7.98 -7.16
CA MET A 32 9.51 -8.66 -6.94
C MET A 32 9.76 -9.76 -7.97
N TYR A 33 8.72 -10.45 -8.46
CA TYR A 33 8.90 -11.40 -9.57
C TYR A 33 9.38 -10.69 -10.84
N LEU A 34 8.80 -9.54 -11.17
CA LEU A 34 9.29 -8.72 -12.28
C LEU A 34 10.75 -8.29 -12.03
N MET A 35 11.07 -7.85 -10.81
CA MET A 35 12.41 -7.41 -10.46
C MET A 35 13.45 -8.50 -10.70
N TRP A 36 13.20 -9.73 -10.27
CA TRP A 36 14.21 -10.78 -10.36
C TRP A 36 14.24 -11.52 -11.69
N MET A 37 13.13 -11.51 -12.43
CA MET A 37 12.94 -12.38 -13.60
C MET A 37 12.80 -11.62 -14.92
N THR A 38 12.91 -10.29 -14.93
CA THR A 38 12.88 -9.48 -16.17
C THR A 38 14.14 -8.64 -16.33
N PRO A 39 14.62 -8.40 -17.56
CA PRO A 39 15.75 -7.52 -17.80
C PRO A 39 15.36 -6.04 -17.60
N HIS A 40 16.22 -5.27 -16.93
CA HIS A 40 16.00 -3.83 -16.69
C HIS A 40 17.34 -3.07 -16.64
N LYS A 41 18.20 -3.28 -17.65
CA LYS A 41 19.52 -2.64 -17.72
C LYS A 41 19.42 -1.11 -17.68
N GLY A 42 20.32 -0.47 -16.93
CA GLY A 42 20.39 0.98 -16.82
C GLY A 42 19.44 1.58 -15.79
N GLN A 43 18.59 0.77 -15.15
CA GLN A 43 17.69 1.18 -14.07
C GLN A 43 17.81 0.19 -12.90
N PRO A 44 17.59 0.61 -11.64
CA PRO A 44 17.69 -0.28 -10.49
C PRO A 44 16.47 -1.19 -10.31
N ILE A 45 15.37 -0.91 -10.99
CA ILE A 45 14.13 -1.68 -10.93
C ILE A 45 13.51 -1.81 -12.33
N PRO A 46 12.63 -2.80 -12.55
CA PRO A 46 11.82 -2.84 -13.76
C PRO A 46 10.81 -1.69 -13.77
N SER A 47 10.68 -1.04 -14.92
CA SER A 47 9.74 0.03 -15.17
C SER A 47 9.01 -0.21 -16.49
N TYR A 48 8.07 0.67 -16.84
CA TYR A 48 7.35 0.61 -18.10
C TYR A 48 8.29 0.52 -19.30
N SER A 49 9.38 1.29 -19.31
CA SER A 49 10.33 1.36 -20.42
C SER A 49 11.18 0.09 -20.58
N THR A 50 11.37 -0.69 -19.52
CA THR A 50 12.08 -1.96 -19.58
C THR A 50 11.14 -3.15 -19.79
N LEU A 51 9.93 -3.09 -19.22
CA LEU A 51 8.94 -4.17 -19.27
C LEU A 51 8.29 -4.30 -20.65
N VAL A 52 8.03 -3.19 -21.35
CA VAL A 52 7.42 -3.24 -22.69
C VAL A 52 8.33 -3.97 -23.69
N PRO A 53 9.62 -3.61 -23.84
CA PRO A 53 10.52 -4.39 -24.70
C PRO A 53 10.68 -5.84 -24.23
N ALA A 54 10.80 -6.08 -22.92
CA ALA A 54 10.90 -7.43 -22.38
C ALA A 54 9.65 -8.30 -22.68
N PHE A 55 8.49 -7.68 -22.81
CA PHE A 55 7.26 -8.35 -23.22
C PHE A 55 7.24 -8.62 -24.74
N VAL A 56 7.60 -7.63 -25.57
CA VAL A 56 7.57 -7.75 -27.03
C VAL A 56 8.60 -8.75 -27.53
N ASP A 57 9.84 -8.65 -27.05
CA ASP A 57 10.98 -9.46 -27.53
C ASP A 57 11.18 -10.75 -26.70
N GLY A 58 10.39 -10.93 -25.64
CA GLY A 58 10.52 -12.04 -24.70
C GLY A 58 10.00 -13.38 -25.21
N THR A 59 10.43 -14.45 -24.55
CA THR A 59 9.84 -15.78 -24.76
C THR A 59 8.38 -15.81 -24.29
N PRO A 60 7.55 -16.77 -24.74
CA PRO A 60 6.16 -16.90 -24.25
C PRO A 60 6.06 -17.02 -22.72
N ALA A 61 7.07 -17.63 -22.07
CA ALA A 61 7.14 -17.70 -20.61
C ALA A 61 7.38 -16.32 -19.98
N MET A 62 8.25 -15.49 -20.57
CA MET A 62 8.49 -14.11 -20.13
C MET A 62 7.23 -13.26 -20.30
N GLN A 63 6.56 -13.38 -21.45
CA GLN A 63 5.29 -12.69 -21.71
C GLN A 63 4.23 -13.06 -20.67
N ALA A 64 4.06 -14.36 -20.39
CA ALA A 64 3.11 -14.85 -19.40
C ALA A 64 3.46 -14.34 -17.99
N LEU A 65 4.73 -14.38 -17.59
CA LEU A 65 5.21 -13.84 -16.32
C LEU A 65 4.87 -12.35 -16.18
N ILE A 66 5.20 -11.53 -17.19
CA ILE A 66 4.96 -10.09 -17.18
C ILE A 66 3.45 -9.81 -17.12
N ALA A 67 2.64 -10.46 -17.97
CA ALA A 67 1.20 -10.29 -17.99
C ALA A 67 0.55 -10.67 -16.66
N LEU A 68 0.87 -11.85 -16.12
CA LEU A 68 0.30 -12.31 -14.84
C LEU A 68 0.73 -11.40 -13.68
N SER A 69 2.00 -11.01 -13.63
CA SER A 69 2.51 -10.16 -12.56
C SER A 69 1.92 -8.75 -12.61
N THR A 70 1.86 -8.12 -13.78
CA THR A 70 1.23 -6.79 -13.93
C THR A 70 -0.26 -6.84 -13.60
N LEU A 71 -1.01 -7.85 -14.07
CA LEU A 71 -2.42 -8.02 -13.70
C LEU A 71 -2.60 -8.19 -12.19
N ALA A 72 -1.75 -9.00 -11.54
CA ALA A 72 -1.80 -9.20 -10.10
C ALA A 72 -1.45 -7.91 -9.33
N ILE A 73 -0.41 -7.18 -9.74
CA ILE A 73 -0.05 -5.87 -9.17
C ILE A 73 -1.26 -4.93 -9.21
N ALA A 74 -1.90 -4.80 -10.37
CA ALA A 74 -3.07 -3.93 -10.56
C ALA A 74 -4.25 -4.36 -9.66
N TYR A 75 -4.59 -5.65 -9.67
CA TYR A 75 -5.68 -6.20 -8.87
C TYR A 75 -5.47 -5.95 -7.36
N PHE A 76 -4.28 -6.25 -6.86
CA PHE A 76 -3.96 -6.10 -5.45
C PHE A 76 -3.80 -4.63 -5.04
N ALA A 77 -3.29 -3.76 -5.90
CA ALA A 77 -3.22 -2.33 -5.63
C ALA A 77 -4.62 -1.68 -5.59
N VAL A 78 -5.52 -2.03 -6.50
CA VAL A 78 -6.93 -1.58 -6.44
C VAL A 78 -7.60 -2.09 -5.16
N THR A 79 -7.35 -3.36 -4.79
CA THR A 79 -7.86 -3.93 -3.54
C THR A 79 -7.32 -3.19 -2.31
N HIS A 80 -6.03 -2.86 -2.30
CA HIS A 80 -5.38 -2.07 -1.26
C HIS A 80 -6.05 -0.69 -1.10
N LEU A 81 -6.21 0.07 -2.20
CA LEU A 81 -6.78 1.41 -2.19
C LEU A 81 -8.25 1.40 -1.77
N ARG A 82 -9.03 0.43 -2.27
CA ARG A 82 -10.44 0.28 -1.87
C ARG A 82 -10.59 -0.04 -0.38
N ALA A 83 -9.80 -0.97 0.13
CA ALA A 83 -9.80 -1.33 1.54
C ALA A 83 -9.30 -0.19 2.43
N LEU A 84 -8.31 0.58 1.96
CA LEU A 84 -7.80 1.77 2.64
C LEU A 84 -8.88 2.85 2.77
N ALA A 85 -9.53 3.22 1.66
CA ALA A 85 -10.58 4.22 1.65
C ALA A 85 -11.75 3.85 2.57
N TRP A 86 -12.14 2.57 2.56
CA TRP A 86 -13.14 2.05 3.48
C TRP A 86 -12.68 2.19 4.94
N ASN A 87 -11.46 1.77 5.26
CA ASN A 87 -10.90 1.84 6.61
C ASN A 87 -10.79 3.27 7.13
N ILE A 88 -10.31 4.22 6.32
CA ILE A 88 -10.25 5.64 6.69
C ILE A 88 -11.64 6.16 7.04
N THR A 89 -12.66 5.81 6.24
CA THR A 89 -14.04 6.23 6.47
C THR A 89 -14.59 5.65 7.78
N GLN A 90 -14.38 4.35 8.01
CA GLN A 90 -14.83 3.69 9.24
C GLN A 90 -14.09 4.20 10.49
N TYR A 91 -12.78 4.39 10.39
CA TYR A 91 -11.97 4.92 11.47
C TYR A 91 -12.42 6.34 11.86
N LYS A 92 -12.67 7.22 10.88
CA LYS A 92 -13.19 8.58 11.15
C LYS A 92 -14.55 8.56 11.87
N ALA A 93 -15.43 7.64 11.50
CA ALA A 93 -16.72 7.48 12.18
C ALA A 93 -16.55 6.90 13.59
N TRP A 94 -15.72 5.86 13.74
CA TRP A 94 -15.41 5.20 15.02
C TRP A 94 -14.77 6.15 16.03
N LYS A 95 -13.86 7.03 15.61
CA LYS A 95 -13.22 8.04 16.49
C LYS A 95 -14.19 8.93 17.26
N ARG A 96 -15.45 9.05 16.81
CA ARG A 96 -16.48 9.88 17.43
C ARG A 96 -17.38 9.11 18.40
N THR A 97 -17.12 7.83 18.64
CA THR A 97 -17.99 6.99 19.48
C THR A 97 -17.39 6.77 20.88
N PRO A 98 -18.23 6.47 21.89
CA PRO A 98 -17.76 6.09 23.22
C PRO A 98 -16.85 4.85 23.19
N ALA A 99 -17.07 3.94 22.24
CA ALA A 99 -16.24 2.74 22.08
C ALA A 99 -14.77 3.09 21.77
N TYR A 100 -14.51 4.11 20.94
CA TYR A 100 -13.14 4.59 20.71
C TYR A 100 -12.53 5.21 21.97
N ALA A 101 -13.30 6.03 22.69
CA ALA A 101 -12.83 6.64 23.93
C ALA A 101 -12.49 5.62 25.03
N ALA A 102 -13.20 4.48 25.06
CA ALA A 102 -12.88 3.35 25.92
C ALA A 102 -11.66 2.58 25.41
N PHE A 103 -11.55 2.36 24.10
CA PHE A 103 -10.47 1.61 23.46
C PHE A 103 -9.07 2.20 23.73
N ILE A 104 -8.92 3.51 23.57
CA ILE A 104 -7.63 4.21 23.78
C ILE A 104 -7.16 4.22 25.24
N LYS A 105 -8.01 3.80 26.20
CA LYS A 105 -7.62 3.66 27.61
C LYS A 105 -7.10 2.26 27.94
N THR A 106 -6.85 1.43 26.94
CA THR A 106 -6.45 0.02 27.10
C THR A 106 -5.20 -0.27 26.30
N ASN A 107 -4.53 -1.39 26.62
CA ASN A 107 -3.35 -1.85 25.87
C ASN A 107 -3.64 -2.12 24.37
N ALA A 108 -4.92 -2.21 23.98
CA ALA A 108 -5.33 -2.37 22.60
C ALA A 108 -5.04 -1.13 21.74
N GLU A 109 -4.78 0.03 22.34
CA GLU A 109 -4.41 1.26 21.62
C GLU A 109 -3.20 1.06 20.69
N SER A 110 -2.24 0.22 21.08
CA SER A 110 -1.10 -0.19 20.23
C SER A 110 -1.51 -0.67 18.82
N GLN A 111 -2.73 -1.20 18.66
CA GLN A 111 -3.26 -1.64 17.35
C GLN A 111 -3.51 -0.46 16.39
N LEU A 112 -3.57 0.79 16.87
CA LEU A 112 -3.64 1.99 16.02
C LEU A 112 -2.40 2.13 15.12
N MET A 113 -1.27 1.50 15.48
CA MET A 113 -0.06 1.45 14.64
C MET A 113 -0.29 0.76 13.28
N ALA A 114 -1.36 -0.01 13.13
CA ALA A 114 -1.76 -0.54 11.83
C ALA A 114 -2.04 0.58 10.81
N ILE A 115 -2.48 1.77 11.25
CA ILE A 115 -2.80 2.90 10.37
C ILE A 115 -1.54 3.44 9.68
N PRO A 116 -0.52 3.96 10.40
CA PRO A 116 0.69 4.47 9.75
C PRO A 116 1.41 3.40 8.94
N LEU A 117 1.40 2.13 9.39
CA LEU A 117 1.99 1.03 8.64
C LEU A 117 1.31 0.82 7.28
N THR A 118 -0.02 0.87 7.23
CA THR A 118 -0.76 0.77 5.97
C THR A 118 -0.55 2.01 5.09
N LEU A 119 -0.46 3.21 5.67
CA LEU A 119 -0.17 4.44 4.89
C LEU A 119 1.22 4.40 4.26
N ALA A 120 2.22 3.90 4.99
CA ALA A 120 3.56 3.67 4.44
C ALA A 120 3.52 2.68 3.27
N MET A 121 2.74 1.60 3.39
CA MET A 121 2.52 0.65 2.31
C MET A 121 1.85 1.30 1.09
N THR A 122 0.95 2.28 1.27
CA THR A 122 0.33 3.02 0.17
C THR A 122 1.38 3.76 -0.66
N VAL A 123 2.37 4.41 -0.02
CA VAL A 123 3.45 5.08 -0.74
C VAL A 123 4.20 4.08 -1.63
N ASN A 124 4.59 2.93 -1.08
CA ASN A 124 5.27 1.87 -1.83
C ASN A 124 4.43 1.34 -3.01
N ALA A 125 3.13 1.07 -2.77
CA ALA A 125 2.22 0.58 -3.81
C ALA A 125 2.05 1.60 -4.95
N LEU A 126 1.98 2.90 -4.63
CA LEU A 126 1.91 3.97 -5.64
C LEU A 126 3.20 4.06 -6.47
N PHE A 127 4.36 3.88 -5.85
CA PHE A 127 5.64 3.81 -6.59
C PHE A 127 5.67 2.66 -7.58
N ILE A 128 5.22 1.47 -7.17
CA ILE A 128 5.16 0.29 -8.04
C ILE A 128 4.17 0.52 -9.17
N LEU A 129 2.97 1.04 -8.87
CA LEU A 129 2.00 1.38 -9.91
C LEU A 129 2.56 2.38 -10.91
N GLY A 130 3.23 3.41 -10.40
CA GLY A 130 3.91 4.41 -11.21
C GLY A 130 4.97 3.79 -12.12
N ALA A 131 5.90 3.04 -11.54
CA ALA A 131 6.99 2.40 -12.28
C ALA A 131 6.48 1.45 -13.36
N VAL A 132 5.48 0.62 -13.06
CA VAL A 132 5.01 -0.44 -13.97
C VAL A 132 4.05 0.06 -15.05
N PHE A 133 3.17 1.02 -14.72
CA PHE A 133 2.06 1.40 -15.61
C PHE A 133 2.17 2.80 -16.21
N VAL A 134 3.05 3.66 -15.71
CA VAL A 134 3.17 5.05 -16.21
C VAL A 134 4.44 5.19 -17.07
N PRO A 135 4.31 5.39 -18.39
CA PRO A 135 5.46 5.60 -19.27
C PRO A 135 6.25 6.85 -18.85
N GLY A 136 7.58 6.76 -18.78
CA GLY A 136 8.45 7.90 -18.50
C GLY A 136 8.51 8.33 -17.03
N LEU A 137 7.75 7.70 -16.13
CA LEU A 137 7.69 8.14 -14.73
C LEU A 137 8.97 7.79 -13.96
N TRP A 138 9.55 6.62 -14.22
CA TRP A 138 10.75 6.18 -13.51
C TRP A 138 11.99 6.98 -13.91
N GLU A 139 12.02 7.46 -15.15
CA GLU A 139 13.08 8.31 -15.70
C GLU A 139 13.19 9.65 -14.97
N ILE A 140 12.09 10.11 -14.34
CA ILE A 140 12.05 11.32 -13.51
C ILE A 140 11.95 11.00 -12.01
N ALA A 141 12.28 9.77 -11.60
CA ALA A 141 12.12 9.33 -10.21
C ALA A 141 12.91 10.20 -9.21
N GLU A 142 13.97 10.86 -9.64
CA GLU A 142 14.74 11.81 -8.83
C GLU A 142 13.88 12.93 -8.22
N TYR A 143 12.81 13.36 -8.88
CA TYR A 143 11.87 14.35 -8.37
C TYR A 143 10.80 13.73 -7.47
N LEU A 144 10.50 12.44 -7.65
CA LEU A 144 9.52 11.70 -6.85
C LEU A 144 10.09 11.33 -5.46
N PHE A 145 11.39 11.06 -5.37
CA PHE A 145 12.02 10.66 -4.11
C PHE A 145 11.91 11.71 -2.99
N PRO A 146 12.19 13.01 -3.20
CA PRO A 146 11.97 14.02 -2.17
C PRO A 146 10.53 14.08 -1.66
N ALA A 147 9.54 13.96 -2.57
CA ALA A 147 8.14 13.91 -2.20
C ALA A 147 7.82 12.64 -1.37
N ALA A 148 8.40 11.50 -1.74
CA ALA A 148 8.27 10.24 -1.00
C ALA A 148 8.85 10.35 0.42
N ILE A 149 10.05 10.93 0.55
CA ILE A 149 10.72 11.16 1.84
C ILE A 149 9.84 12.05 2.72
N ALA A 150 9.28 13.13 2.17
CA ALA A 150 8.36 13.99 2.89
C ALA A 150 7.10 13.22 3.36
N ALA A 151 6.51 12.41 2.49
CA ALA A 151 5.36 11.56 2.84
C ALA A 151 5.70 10.57 3.96
N PHE A 152 6.84 9.87 3.87
CA PHE A 152 7.31 8.96 4.92
C PHE A 152 7.64 9.69 6.22
N ALA A 153 8.18 10.90 6.17
CA ALA A 153 8.44 11.70 7.37
C ALA A 153 7.14 12.09 8.07
N VAL A 154 6.10 12.50 7.33
CA VAL A 154 4.77 12.79 7.87
C VAL A 154 4.14 11.55 8.48
N ILE A 155 4.22 10.41 7.79
CA ILE A 155 3.70 9.12 8.29
C ILE A 155 4.46 8.68 9.54
N GLY A 156 5.79 8.83 9.55
CA GLY A 156 6.66 8.49 10.67
C GLY A 156 6.38 9.35 11.89
N TRP A 157 6.20 10.66 11.70
CA TRP A 157 5.78 11.57 12.76
C TRP A 157 4.40 11.21 13.33
N PHE A 158 3.45 10.86 12.46
CA PHE A 158 2.13 10.38 12.87
C PHE A 158 2.22 9.06 13.67
N ALA A 159 3.04 8.11 13.22
CA ALA A 159 3.31 6.87 13.93
C ALA A 159 3.93 7.12 15.30
N PHE A 160 4.90 8.04 15.37
CA PHE A 160 5.57 8.41 16.60
C PHE A 160 4.61 9.02 17.61
N ARG A 161 3.65 9.85 17.18
CA ARG A 161 2.59 10.36 18.07
C ARG A 161 1.73 9.25 18.65
N ILE A 162 1.22 8.33 17.82
CA ILE A 162 0.43 7.18 18.30
C ILE A 162 1.22 6.36 19.32
N PHE A 163 2.52 6.17 19.04
CA PHE A 163 3.40 5.41 19.92
C PHE A 163 3.63 6.13 21.25
N LEU A 164 3.87 7.45 21.25
CA LEU A 164 4.01 8.22 22.49
C LEU A 164 2.72 8.27 23.31
N ASP A 165 1.57 8.50 22.67
CA ASP A 165 0.26 8.53 23.34
C ASP A 165 -0.03 7.21 24.08
N PHE A 166 0.42 6.08 23.53
CA PHE A 166 0.32 4.77 24.17
C PHE A 166 1.20 4.61 25.43
N PHE A 167 2.34 5.31 25.51
CA PHE A 167 3.30 5.20 26.62
C PHE A 167 3.19 6.31 27.67
N GLY A 168 2.56 7.46 27.38
CA GLY A 168 2.37 8.55 28.34
C GLY A 168 2.16 9.91 27.72
#